data_AF-A0A4P8R7C7-F1
#
_entry.id   AF-A0A4P8R7C7-F1
#
_cell.length_a   1.000
_cell.length_b   1.000
_cell.length_c   1.000
_cell.angle_alpha   90.00
_cell.angle_beta   90.00
_cell.angle_gamma   90.00
#
_symmetry.space_group_name_H-M   'P 1'
#
loop_
_entity.id
_entity.type
_entity.pdbx_description
1 polymer ?
#
loop_
_entity_poly.entity_id
_entity_poly.type
_entity_poly.pdbx_seq_one_letter_code
_entity_poly.pdbx_strand_id
1 'polypeptide(L)'
;MRLSTIQKDRAVGAVLASAVGDALGAPYEFQAPLPSDRDVVLRAGGPWELGEWTDDTAMAVPILRALAEGRRLDDDRTLDRLIAEWSGWRRGAKDVGIQIGRVLGTIRSLTADDARRAARILHEQTGRSAGNGSLMRTGPVALAFLDERPGTVERLASAARSISDLTHFDPEAGDACVLWSLAIRHAILTGELDLGGGLAALPSERRGLWSERIDEAETRMPWDFPKNGWVVQALQAAWSAISHGDSLVQRLVLAVRCGNDTDTVAAIAGALAGAAQGVTAVPFAWRRHLHGWAAADRVGTHRDLQRWAVLAASHGRVDRVGWPAAERFPVGADATLVQHPLDERVWLGDLASLDRLPREVDAVVSLCRVGAAQVRVPASEHHLVWLVDADGENANVDGTLADAADAIAELRREGRTVLVHCFEARSRTAAVAATYAVRHLGVESDRALASVAATLPNYGPQRFLLDAVRRAATAESRR
;
A
#
# COMPACT_ATOMS: atom_id res chain seq x y z
N MET A 1 -16.16 16.40 -4.55
CA MET A 1 -16.59 15.07 -4.08
C MET A 1 -15.75 14.67 -2.88
N ARG A 2 -16.32 13.92 -1.92
CA ARG A 2 -15.61 13.38 -0.76
C ARG A 2 -15.63 11.86 -0.87
N LEU A 3 -14.47 11.23 -0.91
CA LEU A 3 -14.36 9.76 -0.96
C LEU A 3 -15.00 9.13 0.28
N SER A 4 -15.68 8.00 0.08
CA SER A 4 -16.16 7.15 1.17
C SER A 4 -14.99 6.57 1.98
N THR A 5 -15.28 5.98 3.13
CA THR A 5 -14.21 5.38 3.93
C THR A 5 -13.57 4.18 3.23
N ILE A 6 -14.37 3.37 2.53
CA ILE A 6 -13.90 2.23 1.73
C ILE A 6 -13.03 2.69 0.56
N GLN A 7 -13.41 3.77 -0.14
CA GLN A 7 -12.59 4.32 -1.22
C GLN A 7 -11.24 4.84 -0.72
N LYS A 8 -11.19 5.38 0.52
CA LYS A 8 -9.93 5.80 1.13
C LYS A 8 -9.08 4.62 1.58
N ASP A 9 -9.69 3.56 2.12
CA ASP A 9 -9.00 2.30 2.43
C ASP A 9 -8.30 1.74 1.19
N ARG A 10 -9.02 1.72 0.05
CA ARG A 10 -8.52 1.37 -1.28
C ARG A 10 -7.41 2.27 -1.80
N ALA A 11 -7.56 3.59 -1.69
CA ALA A 11 -6.52 4.53 -2.11
C ALA A 11 -5.22 4.35 -1.32
N VAL A 12 -5.30 4.05 -0.02
CA VAL A 12 -4.14 3.71 0.81
C VAL A 12 -3.58 2.33 0.43
N GLY A 13 -4.47 1.36 0.18
CA GLY A 13 -4.12 0.02 -0.28
C GLY A 13 -3.27 0.03 -1.55
N ALA A 14 -3.61 0.87 -2.53
CA ALA A 14 -2.85 1.02 -3.77
C ALA A 14 -1.37 1.39 -3.55
N VAL A 15 -1.08 2.16 -2.50
CA VAL A 15 0.30 2.58 -2.18
C VAL A 15 1.00 1.52 -1.32
N LEU A 16 0.38 1.09 -0.22
CA LEU A 16 1.03 0.17 0.71
C LEU A 16 1.21 -1.23 0.12
N ALA A 17 0.24 -1.73 -0.64
CA ALA A 17 0.37 -3.05 -1.27
C ALA A 17 1.43 -3.06 -2.38
N SER A 18 1.62 -1.92 -3.07
CA SER A 18 2.74 -1.75 -4.02
C SER A 18 4.09 -1.84 -3.30
N ALA A 19 4.27 -1.07 -2.22
CA ALA A 19 5.50 -1.10 -1.42
C ALA A 19 5.76 -2.46 -0.73
N VAL A 20 4.70 -3.17 -0.34
CA VAL A 20 4.81 -4.56 0.13
C VAL A 20 5.21 -5.50 -0.98
N GLY A 21 4.65 -5.35 -2.18
CA GLY A 21 5.01 -6.16 -3.35
C GLY A 21 6.48 -6.03 -3.70
N ASP A 22 6.95 -4.78 -3.80
CA ASP A 22 8.37 -4.41 -3.97
C ASP A 22 9.25 -5.14 -2.92
N ALA A 23 9.06 -4.85 -1.63
CA ALA A 23 9.90 -5.41 -0.58
C ALA A 23 9.81 -6.95 -0.46
N LEU A 24 8.66 -7.55 -0.81
CA LEU A 24 8.46 -9.00 -0.83
C LEU A 24 9.21 -9.66 -2.01
N GLY A 25 9.25 -8.99 -3.17
CA GLY A 25 9.89 -9.49 -4.38
C GLY A 25 11.40 -9.29 -4.42
N ALA A 26 11.93 -8.25 -3.76
CA ALA A 26 13.35 -7.88 -3.84
C ALA A 26 14.35 -9.03 -3.51
N PRO A 27 14.10 -9.90 -2.50
CA PRO A 27 15.01 -11.03 -2.21
C PRO A 27 15.04 -12.15 -3.26
N TYR A 28 14.11 -12.12 -4.21
CA TYR A 28 13.92 -13.14 -5.25
C TYR A 28 14.35 -12.66 -6.65
N GLU A 29 14.77 -11.40 -6.76
CA GLU A 29 15.13 -10.78 -8.02
C GLU A 29 16.30 -11.50 -8.72
N PHE A 30 16.29 -11.47 -10.05
CA PHE A 30 17.27 -12.10 -10.96
C PHE A 30 17.37 -13.64 -10.87
N GLN A 31 16.39 -14.29 -10.25
CA GLN A 31 16.33 -15.75 -10.13
C GLN A 31 15.30 -16.34 -11.10
N ALA A 32 15.45 -17.63 -11.42
CA ALA A 32 14.44 -18.35 -12.17
C ALA A 32 13.09 -18.39 -11.42
N PRO A 33 11.95 -18.64 -12.10
CA PRO A 33 10.65 -18.79 -11.46
C PRO A 33 10.69 -19.71 -10.23
N LEU A 34 10.04 -19.28 -9.15
CA LEU A 34 10.12 -19.97 -7.86
C LEU A 34 9.23 -21.23 -7.87
N PRO A 35 9.79 -22.43 -7.59
CA PRO A 35 9.03 -23.68 -7.54
C PRO A 35 7.87 -23.67 -6.53
N SER A 36 6.81 -24.43 -6.81
CA SER A 36 5.57 -24.43 -6.01
C SER A 36 5.74 -24.96 -4.58
N ASP A 37 6.79 -25.74 -4.31
CA ASP A 37 7.12 -26.29 -2.98
C ASP A 37 7.92 -25.32 -2.09
N ARG A 38 8.25 -24.12 -2.59
CA ARG A 38 8.94 -23.08 -1.83
C ARG A 38 7.98 -21.97 -1.45
N ASP A 39 8.02 -21.57 -0.18
CA ASP A 39 7.25 -20.44 0.32
C ASP A 39 7.87 -19.10 -0.12
N VAL A 40 6.99 -18.17 -0.50
CA VAL A 40 7.34 -16.76 -0.65
C VAL A 40 7.17 -16.12 0.71
N VAL A 41 8.26 -15.58 1.27
CA VAL A 41 8.29 -14.96 2.60
C VAL A 41 8.99 -13.62 2.52
N LEU A 42 8.50 -12.64 3.28
CA LEU A 42 9.22 -11.39 3.46
C LEU A 42 10.49 -11.66 4.26
N ARG A 43 11.64 -11.35 3.67
CA ARG A 43 12.97 -11.60 4.28
C ARG A 43 13.97 -10.56 3.80
N ALA A 44 15.06 -10.39 4.53
CA ALA A 44 16.24 -9.73 3.99
C ALA A 44 16.86 -10.60 2.87
N GLY A 45 17.53 -9.98 1.90
CA GLY A 45 18.17 -10.70 0.81
C GLY A 45 18.83 -9.77 -0.21
N GLY A 46 19.87 -10.25 -0.89
CA GLY A 46 20.68 -9.40 -1.76
C GLY A 46 21.27 -8.22 -0.96
N PRO A 47 21.15 -6.97 -1.45
CA PRO A 47 21.56 -5.77 -0.72
C PRO A 47 20.49 -5.20 0.23
N TRP A 48 19.32 -5.85 0.34
CA TRP A 48 18.12 -5.31 0.99
C TRP A 48 17.92 -5.86 2.41
N GLU A 49 17.59 -4.96 3.34
CA GLU A 49 17.17 -5.30 4.70
C GLU A 49 15.72 -5.84 4.71
N LEU A 50 15.29 -6.40 5.85
CA LEU A 50 13.93 -6.95 5.99
C LEU A 50 12.89 -5.83 5.81
N GLY A 51 12.10 -5.91 4.74
CA GLY A 51 11.08 -4.91 4.43
C GLY A 51 11.63 -3.62 3.83
N GLU A 52 12.90 -3.59 3.45
CA GLU A 52 13.45 -2.46 2.70
C GLU A 52 12.90 -2.47 1.27
N TRP A 53 12.32 -1.36 0.83
CA TRP A 53 11.83 -1.20 -0.54
C TRP A 53 12.92 -0.70 -1.51
N THR A 54 12.80 -1.07 -2.78
CA THR A 54 13.76 -0.82 -3.87
C THR A 54 13.49 0.51 -4.61
N ASP A 55 13.97 0.63 -5.86
CA ASP A 55 13.73 1.80 -6.69
C ASP A 55 12.26 1.97 -7.09
N ASP A 56 11.46 0.91 -7.17
CA ASP A 56 10.01 0.94 -7.40
C ASP A 56 9.31 1.93 -6.46
N THR A 57 9.39 1.67 -5.16
CA THR A 57 8.79 2.53 -4.14
C THR A 57 9.56 3.84 -4.00
N ALA A 58 10.90 3.82 -4.03
CA ALA A 58 11.69 5.03 -3.88
C ALA A 58 11.39 6.06 -4.98
N MET A 59 11.08 5.63 -6.20
CA MET A 59 10.71 6.51 -7.30
C MET A 59 9.23 6.91 -7.28
N ALA A 60 8.36 6.09 -6.69
CA ALA A 60 6.96 6.43 -6.44
C ALA A 60 6.78 7.48 -5.32
N VAL A 61 7.64 7.47 -4.29
CA VAL A 61 7.52 8.35 -3.12
C VAL A 61 7.54 9.84 -3.47
N PRO A 62 8.42 10.37 -4.36
CA PRO A 62 8.38 11.77 -4.77
C PRO A 62 7.06 12.18 -5.42
N ILE A 63 6.45 11.29 -6.22
CA ILE A 63 5.13 11.51 -6.83
C ILE A 63 4.08 11.60 -5.72
N LEU A 64 4.06 10.61 -4.82
CA LEU A 64 3.13 10.54 -3.70
C LEU A 64 3.24 11.76 -2.78
N ARG A 65 4.46 12.20 -2.45
CA ARG A 65 4.74 13.39 -1.62
C ARG A 65 4.26 14.66 -2.31
N ALA A 66 4.51 14.83 -3.61
CA ALA A 66 4.01 15.98 -4.36
C ALA A 66 2.47 16.06 -4.31
N LEU A 67 1.79 14.93 -4.49
CA LEU A 67 0.33 14.85 -4.38
C LEU A 67 -0.17 15.11 -2.94
N ALA A 68 0.54 14.61 -1.93
CA ALA A 68 0.24 14.87 -0.53
C ALA A 68 0.38 16.35 -0.14
N GLU A 69 1.20 17.11 -0.87
CA GLU A 69 1.31 18.57 -0.76
C GLU A 69 0.24 19.32 -1.58
N GLY A 70 -0.66 18.61 -2.28
CA GLY A 70 -1.68 19.20 -3.15
C GLY A 70 -1.16 19.70 -4.49
N ARG A 71 0.04 19.29 -4.91
CA ARG A 71 0.60 19.64 -6.22
C ARG A 71 -0.09 18.88 -7.34
N ARG A 72 0.02 19.41 -8.55
CA ARG A 72 -0.60 18.84 -9.75
C ARG A 72 0.46 18.22 -10.64
N LEU A 73 0.14 17.08 -11.26
CA LEU A 73 1.05 16.37 -12.17
C LEU A 73 1.04 16.93 -13.60
N ASP A 74 0.24 17.96 -13.87
CA ASP A 74 0.24 18.73 -15.12
C ASP A 74 0.94 20.09 -14.97
N ASP A 75 1.62 20.33 -13.85
CA ASP A 75 2.44 21.51 -13.59
C ASP A 75 3.92 21.18 -13.76
N ASP A 76 4.59 21.84 -14.70
CA ASP A 76 6.01 21.60 -15.00
C ASP A 76 6.91 21.82 -13.78
N ARG A 77 6.57 22.76 -12.87
CA ARG A 77 7.35 22.94 -11.63
C ARG A 77 7.30 21.73 -10.72
N THR A 78 6.17 21.02 -10.73
CA THR A 78 6.02 19.78 -9.99
C THR A 78 6.85 18.68 -10.65
N LEU A 79 6.84 18.60 -11.98
CA LEU A 79 7.64 17.63 -12.72
C LEU A 79 9.16 17.89 -12.60
N ASP A 80 9.60 19.14 -12.65
CA ASP A 80 10.98 19.57 -12.39
C ASP A 80 11.45 19.10 -11.00
N ARG A 81 10.58 19.23 -9.99
CA ARG A 81 10.88 18.72 -8.65
C ARG A 81 11.04 17.21 -8.62
N LEU A 82 10.24 16.45 -9.36
CA LEU A 82 10.41 15.00 -9.45
C LEU A 82 11.78 14.64 -10.04
N ILE A 83 12.21 15.34 -11.10
CA ILE A 83 13.55 15.18 -11.68
C ILE A 83 14.64 15.49 -10.65
N ALA A 84 14.49 16.57 -9.88
CA ALA A 84 15.45 16.93 -8.84
C ALA A 84 15.53 15.88 -7.72
N GLU A 85 14.38 15.35 -7.25
CA GLU A 85 14.33 14.32 -6.21
C GLU A 85 14.92 12.99 -6.71
N TRP A 86 14.60 12.54 -7.93
CA TRP A 86 15.18 11.33 -8.51
C TRP A 86 16.69 11.47 -8.79
N SER A 87 17.14 12.65 -9.24
CA SER A 87 18.57 12.95 -9.37
C SER A 87 19.30 12.97 -8.02
N GLY A 88 18.61 13.41 -6.96
CA GLY A 88 19.06 13.33 -5.59
C GLY A 88 19.23 11.90 -5.09
N TRP A 89 18.16 11.12 -5.19
CA TRP A 89 18.09 9.70 -4.82
C TRP A 89 19.20 8.87 -5.48
N ARG A 90 19.35 9.01 -6.80
CA ARG A 90 20.31 8.24 -7.62
C ARG A 90 21.75 8.29 -7.10
N ARG A 91 22.17 9.37 -6.41
CA ARG A 91 23.56 9.52 -5.94
C ARG A 91 23.97 8.52 -4.85
N GLY A 92 23.01 7.96 -4.12
CA GLY A 92 23.26 7.00 -3.03
C GLY A 92 22.36 5.77 -3.06
N ALA A 93 21.61 5.57 -4.15
CA ALA A 93 20.72 4.44 -4.31
C ALA A 93 21.51 3.13 -4.46
N LYS A 94 21.01 2.06 -3.84
CA LYS A 94 21.58 0.70 -3.95
C LYS A 94 21.36 0.11 -5.34
N ASP A 95 20.21 0.42 -5.93
CA ASP A 95 19.88 0.06 -7.30
C ASP A 95 19.29 1.25 -8.06
N VAL A 96 19.59 1.33 -9.35
CA VAL A 96 19.11 2.36 -10.28
C VAL A 96 19.01 1.74 -11.67
N GLY A 97 17.79 1.66 -12.20
CA GLY A 97 17.56 1.22 -13.58
C GLY A 97 18.44 1.94 -14.61
N ILE A 98 19.02 1.17 -15.55
CA ILE A 98 19.99 1.65 -16.56
C ILE A 98 19.45 2.86 -17.33
N GLN A 99 18.17 2.83 -17.70
CA GLN A 99 17.54 3.86 -18.52
C GLN A 99 17.42 5.19 -17.79
N ILE A 100 16.86 5.21 -16.58
CA ILE A 100 16.77 6.45 -15.79
C ILE A 100 18.17 6.96 -15.41
N GLY A 101 19.12 6.06 -15.12
CA GLY A 101 20.51 6.42 -14.88
C GLY A 101 21.15 7.16 -16.06
N ARG A 102 20.89 6.72 -17.31
CA ARG A 102 21.36 7.40 -18.53
C ARG A 102 20.67 8.73 -18.78
N VAL A 103 19.35 8.80 -18.61
CA VAL A 103 18.59 10.04 -18.79
C VAL A 103 19.08 11.10 -17.80
N LEU A 104 19.07 10.79 -16.49
CA LEU A 104 19.51 11.72 -15.45
C LEU A 104 21.01 12.02 -15.50
N GLY A 105 21.81 11.16 -16.15
CA GLY A 105 23.24 11.40 -16.36
C GLY A 105 23.57 12.34 -17.51
N THR A 106 22.62 12.62 -18.40
CA THR A 106 22.84 13.43 -19.61
C THR A 106 22.12 14.77 -19.61
N ILE A 107 21.14 14.96 -18.71
CA ILE A 107 20.49 16.27 -18.51
C ILE A 107 21.48 17.34 -18.04
N ARG A 108 21.30 18.57 -18.52
CA ARG A 108 22.08 19.76 -18.16
C ARG A 108 21.38 20.62 -17.12
N SER A 109 20.07 20.47 -17.00
CA SER A 109 19.22 21.16 -16.03
C SER A 109 18.26 20.16 -15.39
N LEU A 110 17.93 20.36 -14.11
CA LEU A 110 16.97 19.52 -13.38
C LEU A 110 15.53 19.92 -13.74
N THR A 111 15.19 19.80 -15.02
CA THR A 111 13.87 20.15 -15.56
C THR A 111 13.23 18.99 -16.31
N ALA A 112 11.90 18.98 -16.32
CA ALA A 112 11.09 18.00 -17.04
C ALA A 112 11.33 18.06 -18.56
N ASP A 113 11.49 19.26 -19.12
CA ASP A 113 11.80 19.44 -20.55
C ASP A 113 13.13 18.78 -20.92
N ASP A 114 14.18 18.99 -20.12
CA ASP A 114 15.49 18.43 -20.40
C ASP A 114 15.52 16.90 -20.22
N ALA A 115 14.82 16.39 -19.20
CA ALA A 115 14.65 14.97 -19.00
C ALA A 115 13.90 14.30 -20.17
N ARG A 116 12.79 14.88 -20.64
CA ARG A 116 12.06 14.39 -21.84
C ARG A 116 12.93 14.39 -23.08
N ARG A 117 13.69 15.47 -23.32
CA ARG A 117 14.62 15.57 -24.44
C ARG A 117 15.70 14.48 -24.36
N ALA A 118 16.29 14.26 -23.19
CA ALA A 118 17.28 13.21 -22.97
C ALA A 118 16.69 11.81 -23.16
N ALA A 119 15.49 11.54 -22.64
CA ALA A 119 14.79 10.28 -22.84
C ALA A 119 14.50 9.99 -24.32
N ARG A 120 14.06 11.00 -25.07
CA ARG A 120 13.86 10.90 -26.53
C ARG A 120 15.15 10.61 -27.28
N ILE A 121 16.22 11.34 -27.00
CA ILE A 121 17.53 11.10 -27.65
C ILE A 121 18.00 9.66 -27.37
N LEU A 122 17.85 9.18 -26.13
CA LEU A 122 18.20 7.81 -25.78
C LEU A 122 17.36 6.78 -26.55
N HIS A 123 16.05 7.03 -26.71
CA HIS A 123 15.17 6.19 -27.52
C HIS A 123 15.62 6.16 -28.99
N GLU A 124 15.84 7.32 -29.61
CA GLU A 124 16.27 7.45 -31.01
C GLU A 124 17.61 6.74 -31.27
N GLN A 125 18.52 6.74 -30.28
CA GLN A 125 19.83 6.10 -30.40
C GLN A 125 19.79 4.58 -30.24
N THR A 126 18.89 4.05 -29.41
CA THR A 126 18.94 2.65 -28.97
C THR A 126 17.78 1.79 -29.46
N GLY A 127 16.63 2.41 -29.74
CA GLY A 127 15.36 1.71 -29.98
C GLY A 127 14.92 0.81 -28.81
N ARG A 128 15.54 0.93 -27.63
CA ARG A 128 15.36 0.04 -26.48
C ARG A 128 15.12 0.88 -25.23
N SER A 129 13.95 1.52 -25.16
CA SER A 129 13.58 2.39 -24.03
C SER A 129 12.23 2.06 -23.40
N ALA A 130 11.73 0.84 -23.63
CA ALA A 130 10.47 0.31 -23.11
C ALA A 130 10.64 -0.46 -21.79
N GLY A 131 11.61 -0.06 -20.94
CA GLY A 131 11.75 -0.63 -19.61
C GLY A 131 10.50 -0.39 -18.74
N ASN A 132 10.28 -1.23 -17.75
CA ASN A 132 9.17 -1.14 -16.79
C ASN A 132 9.30 0.01 -15.75
N GLY A 133 10.46 0.66 -15.67
CA GLY A 133 10.79 1.66 -14.65
C GLY A 133 9.93 2.93 -14.62
N SER A 134 9.11 3.20 -15.65
CA SER A 134 8.06 4.20 -15.56
C SER A 134 6.73 3.67 -15.01
N LEU A 135 6.39 2.41 -15.30
CA LEU A 135 5.14 1.77 -14.88
C LEU A 135 5.12 1.50 -13.38
N MET A 136 6.23 0.97 -12.84
CA MET A 136 6.34 0.56 -11.44
C MET A 136 6.02 1.68 -10.43
N ARG A 137 6.33 2.92 -10.81
CA ARG A 137 6.12 4.11 -9.96
C ARG A 137 4.77 4.80 -10.16
N THR A 138 3.86 4.26 -10.96
CA THR A 138 2.57 4.92 -11.27
C THR A 138 1.49 4.74 -10.21
N GLY A 139 1.67 3.84 -9.23
CA GLY A 139 0.69 3.57 -8.16
C GLY A 139 0.03 4.82 -7.55
N PRO A 140 0.80 5.87 -7.19
CA PRO A 140 0.25 7.11 -6.64
C PRO A 140 -0.53 7.99 -7.62
N VAL A 141 -0.31 7.88 -8.93
CA VAL A 141 -0.79 8.86 -9.94
C VAL A 141 -2.32 8.97 -9.91
N ALA A 142 -3.02 7.83 -9.81
CA ALA A 142 -4.48 7.76 -9.79
C ALA A 142 -5.12 8.53 -8.61
N LEU A 143 -4.41 8.68 -7.48
CA LEU A 143 -4.94 9.33 -6.27
C LEU A 143 -5.28 10.81 -6.51
N ALA A 144 -4.65 11.45 -7.49
CA ALA A 144 -4.93 12.84 -7.86
C ALA A 144 -6.20 13.02 -8.71
N PHE A 145 -6.82 11.93 -9.16
CA PHE A 145 -7.88 11.93 -10.18
C PHE A 145 -9.10 11.09 -9.75
N LEU A 146 -9.40 11.02 -8.45
CA LEU A 146 -10.50 10.21 -7.89
C LEU A 146 -11.87 10.91 -7.91
N ASP A 147 -11.99 12.07 -8.57
CA ASP A 147 -13.26 12.77 -8.72
C ASP A 147 -13.99 12.40 -10.01
N GLU A 148 -15.28 12.73 -10.08
CA GLU A 148 -16.18 12.43 -11.20
C GLU A 148 -16.34 13.61 -12.17
N ARG A 149 -15.49 14.65 -12.11
CA ARG A 149 -15.62 15.78 -13.04
C ARG A 149 -15.37 15.30 -14.48
N PRO A 150 -16.08 15.87 -15.47
CA PRO A 150 -15.76 15.64 -16.88
C PRO A 150 -14.27 15.88 -17.18
N GLY A 151 -13.70 15.09 -18.08
CA GLY A 151 -12.29 15.22 -18.45
C GLY A 151 -11.31 14.55 -17.48
N THR A 152 -11.76 13.96 -16.36
CA THR A 152 -10.84 13.43 -15.33
C THR A 152 -10.08 12.20 -15.81
N VAL A 153 -10.71 11.34 -16.60
CA VAL A 153 -10.09 10.16 -17.20
C VAL A 153 -8.99 10.58 -18.18
N GLU A 154 -9.26 11.58 -19.02
CA GLU A 154 -8.34 12.13 -20.00
C GLU A 154 -7.15 12.82 -19.34
N ARG A 155 -7.39 13.59 -18.26
CA ARG A 155 -6.31 14.21 -17.47
C ARG A 155 -5.45 13.16 -16.76
N LEU A 156 -6.05 12.09 -16.23
CA LEU A 156 -5.30 10.97 -15.64
C LEU A 156 -4.41 10.28 -16.69
N ALA A 157 -4.97 9.95 -17.85
CA ALA A 157 -4.20 9.36 -18.95
C ALA A 157 -3.03 10.28 -19.39
N SER A 158 -3.30 11.58 -19.54
CA SER A 158 -2.26 12.57 -19.89
C SER A 158 -1.16 12.66 -18.82
N ALA A 159 -1.54 12.70 -17.54
CA ALA A 159 -0.58 12.76 -16.43
C ALA A 159 0.27 11.48 -16.34
N ALA A 160 -0.35 10.30 -16.49
CA ALA A 160 0.37 9.02 -16.46
C ALA A 160 1.40 8.93 -17.59
N ARG A 161 1.03 9.31 -18.82
CA ARG A 161 1.97 9.38 -19.95
C ARG A 161 3.07 10.41 -19.70
N SER A 162 2.70 11.60 -19.23
CA SER A 162 3.66 12.68 -18.93
C SER A 162 4.73 12.26 -17.92
N ILE A 163 4.35 11.48 -16.90
CA ILE A 163 5.29 10.91 -15.91
C ILE A 163 6.18 9.83 -16.51
N SER A 164 5.67 9.03 -17.45
CA SER A 164 6.49 8.06 -18.19
C SER A 164 7.56 8.76 -19.03
N ASP A 165 7.14 9.72 -19.85
CA ASP A 165 7.95 10.43 -20.84
C ASP A 165 9.15 11.17 -20.24
N LEU A 166 9.12 11.48 -18.94
CA LEU A 166 10.27 12.05 -18.21
C LEU A 166 11.52 11.17 -18.31
N THR A 167 11.36 9.86 -18.52
CA THR A 167 12.48 8.88 -18.49
C THR A 167 12.34 7.76 -19.52
N HIS A 168 11.10 7.47 -19.96
CA HIS A 168 10.75 6.39 -20.87
C HIS A 168 9.86 6.94 -21.99
N PHE A 169 10.50 7.26 -23.12
CA PHE A 169 9.84 7.85 -24.29
C PHE A 169 9.07 6.83 -25.14
N ASP A 170 9.27 5.53 -24.91
CA ASP A 170 8.64 4.50 -25.74
C ASP A 170 7.11 4.53 -25.60
N PRO A 171 6.34 4.49 -26.71
CA PRO A 171 4.88 4.48 -26.66
C PRO A 171 4.29 3.34 -25.82
N GLU A 172 4.93 2.17 -25.77
CA GLU A 172 4.47 1.04 -24.93
C GLU A 172 4.58 1.35 -23.44
N ALA A 173 5.64 2.05 -23.03
CA ALA A 173 5.81 2.47 -21.65
C ALA A 173 4.72 3.48 -21.24
N GLY A 174 4.45 4.46 -22.11
CA GLY A 174 3.37 5.43 -21.90
C GLY A 174 1.98 4.79 -21.85
N ASP A 175 1.68 3.85 -22.76
CA ASP A 175 0.39 3.17 -22.77
C ASP A 175 0.17 2.32 -21.53
N ALA A 176 1.18 1.56 -21.10
CA ALA A 176 1.10 0.73 -19.90
C ALA A 176 0.80 1.60 -18.68
N CYS A 177 1.49 2.75 -18.54
CA CYS A 177 1.22 3.71 -17.48
C CYS A 177 -0.23 4.24 -17.51
N VAL A 178 -0.76 4.52 -18.71
CA VAL A 178 -2.16 4.96 -18.88
C VAL A 178 -3.13 3.88 -18.45
N LEU A 179 -3.00 2.67 -18.99
CA LEU A 179 -3.89 1.54 -18.68
C LEU A 179 -3.88 1.24 -17.18
N TRP A 180 -2.69 1.12 -16.59
CA TRP A 180 -2.56 0.76 -15.18
C TRP A 180 -3.10 1.85 -14.25
N SER A 181 -2.83 3.13 -14.55
CA SER A 181 -3.35 4.23 -13.73
C SER A 181 -4.88 4.34 -13.81
N LEU A 182 -5.48 4.07 -14.98
CA LEU A 182 -6.94 4.02 -15.14
C LEU A 182 -7.56 2.83 -14.40
N ALA A 183 -6.94 1.66 -14.47
CA ALA A 183 -7.36 0.47 -13.73
C ALA A 183 -7.31 0.71 -12.21
N ILE A 184 -6.24 1.33 -11.70
CA ILE A 184 -6.12 1.70 -10.28
C ILE A 184 -7.22 2.68 -9.87
N ARG A 185 -7.49 3.71 -10.69
CA ARG A 185 -8.59 4.64 -10.41
C ARG A 185 -9.93 3.91 -10.35
N HIS A 186 -10.21 3.04 -11.32
CA HIS A 186 -11.44 2.26 -11.37
C HIS A 186 -11.57 1.40 -10.10
N ALA A 187 -10.54 0.61 -9.78
CA ALA A 187 -10.49 -0.24 -8.59
C ALA A 187 -10.71 0.52 -7.28
N ILE A 188 -10.12 1.72 -7.13
CA ILE A 188 -10.35 2.55 -5.94
C ILE A 188 -11.84 2.92 -5.80
N LEU A 189 -12.47 3.32 -6.91
CA LEU A 189 -13.83 3.85 -6.90
C LEU A 189 -14.89 2.75 -6.78
N THR A 190 -14.69 1.61 -7.44
CA THR A 190 -15.68 0.52 -7.56
C THR A 190 -15.35 -0.67 -6.68
N GLY A 191 -14.05 -1.01 -6.55
CA GLY A 191 -13.57 -2.26 -5.96
C GLY A 191 -13.42 -3.39 -6.96
N GLU A 192 -13.67 -3.10 -8.24
CA GLU A 192 -13.59 -4.06 -9.33
C GLU A 192 -12.24 -3.93 -10.05
N LEU A 193 -11.77 -5.03 -10.64
CA LEU A 193 -10.55 -5.07 -11.44
C LEU A 193 -10.94 -5.01 -12.91
N ASP A 194 -10.54 -3.93 -13.59
CA ASP A 194 -10.81 -3.74 -15.01
C ASP A 194 -9.62 -3.05 -15.68
N LEU A 195 -8.73 -3.86 -16.26
CA LEU A 195 -7.60 -3.37 -17.04
C LEU A 195 -8.03 -2.96 -18.46
N GLY A 196 -9.01 -3.67 -19.05
CA GLY A 196 -9.51 -3.44 -20.40
C GLY A 196 -10.28 -2.12 -20.56
N GLY A 197 -10.93 -1.64 -19.49
CA GLY A 197 -11.67 -0.37 -19.48
C GLY A 197 -10.84 0.86 -19.86
N GLY A 198 -9.50 0.78 -19.74
CA GLY A 198 -8.58 1.84 -20.16
C GLY A 198 -8.30 1.92 -21.66
N LEU A 199 -8.66 0.89 -22.46
CA LEU A 199 -8.28 0.79 -23.88
C LEU A 199 -8.78 1.97 -24.72
N ALA A 200 -9.95 2.53 -24.40
CA ALA A 200 -10.51 3.68 -25.11
C ALA A 200 -9.64 4.95 -24.99
N ALA A 201 -8.79 5.05 -23.95
CA ALA A 201 -7.87 6.17 -23.74
C ALA A 201 -6.59 6.07 -24.59
N LEU A 202 -6.35 4.93 -25.26
CA LEU A 202 -5.21 4.75 -26.16
C LEU A 202 -5.53 5.18 -27.60
N PRO A 203 -4.50 5.50 -28.41
CA PRO A 203 -4.65 5.67 -29.86
C PRO A 203 -5.31 4.45 -30.50
N SER A 204 -6.22 4.67 -31.45
CA SER A 204 -7.08 3.63 -32.05
C SER A 204 -6.31 2.42 -32.58
N GLU A 205 -5.17 2.66 -33.21
CA GLU A 205 -4.29 1.68 -33.83
C GLU A 205 -3.54 0.79 -32.83
N ARG A 206 -3.52 1.18 -31.55
CA ARG A 206 -2.84 0.43 -30.47
C ARG A 206 -3.81 -0.35 -29.59
N ARG A 207 -5.11 -0.10 -29.70
CA ARG A 207 -6.15 -0.73 -28.84
C ARG A 207 -6.23 -2.24 -29.05
N GLY A 208 -6.23 -2.69 -30.31
CA GLY A 208 -6.29 -4.13 -30.63
C GLY A 208 -5.09 -4.88 -30.06
N LEU A 209 -3.89 -4.35 -30.27
CA LEU A 209 -2.64 -4.92 -29.74
C LEU A 209 -2.66 -5.06 -28.21
N TRP A 210 -3.11 -4.02 -27.49
CA TRP A 210 -3.19 -4.08 -26.03
C TRP A 210 -4.31 -5.00 -25.53
N SER A 211 -5.44 -5.08 -26.25
CA SER A 211 -6.50 -6.04 -25.95
C SER A 211 -5.96 -7.47 -26.00
N GLU A 212 -5.28 -7.85 -27.08
CA GLU A 212 -4.69 -9.19 -27.24
C GLU A 212 -3.68 -9.52 -26.14
N ARG A 213 -2.87 -8.53 -25.70
CA ARG A 213 -1.90 -8.70 -24.61
C ARG A 213 -2.56 -8.92 -23.26
N ILE A 214 -3.66 -8.23 -22.99
CA ILE A 214 -4.45 -8.40 -21.76
C ILE A 214 -5.09 -9.79 -21.76
N ASP A 215 -5.74 -10.17 -22.87
CA ASP A 215 -6.37 -11.49 -23.03
C ASP A 215 -5.33 -12.62 -22.87
N GLU A 216 -4.13 -12.46 -23.44
CA GLU A 216 -3.03 -13.43 -23.26
C GLU A 216 -2.67 -13.61 -21.78
N ALA A 217 -2.55 -12.52 -21.02
CA ALA A 217 -2.19 -12.55 -19.61
C ALA A 217 -3.23 -13.24 -18.71
N GLU A 218 -4.50 -13.28 -19.13
CA GLU A 218 -5.55 -14.00 -18.40
C GLU A 218 -5.52 -15.52 -18.61
N THR A 219 -4.83 -16.00 -19.65
CA THR A 219 -4.76 -17.42 -19.99
C THR A 219 -3.44 -18.10 -19.63
N ARG A 220 -2.42 -17.30 -19.28
CA ARG A 220 -1.06 -17.77 -18.95
C ARG A 220 -0.71 -17.42 -17.52
N MET A 221 0.26 -18.13 -16.94
CA MET A 221 0.73 -17.87 -15.58
C MET A 221 1.81 -16.79 -15.55
N PRO A 222 2.10 -16.16 -14.40
CA PRO A 222 3.06 -15.04 -14.34
C PRO A 222 4.46 -15.40 -14.84
N TRP A 223 4.93 -16.63 -14.57
CA TRP A 223 6.24 -17.14 -15.01
C TRP A 223 6.34 -17.43 -16.51
N ASP A 224 5.24 -17.33 -17.26
CA ASP A 224 5.21 -17.47 -18.71
C ASP A 224 5.65 -16.19 -19.44
N PHE A 225 5.96 -15.12 -18.70
CA PHE A 225 6.39 -13.81 -19.18
C PHE A 225 7.82 -13.46 -18.68
N PRO A 226 8.86 -14.21 -19.08
CA PRO A 226 10.21 -14.10 -18.50
C PRO A 226 10.99 -12.84 -18.90
N LYS A 227 10.51 -12.05 -19.87
CA LYS A 227 11.13 -10.78 -20.29
C LYS A 227 10.49 -9.60 -19.54
N ASN A 228 10.24 -9.77 -18.26
CA ASN A 228 9.52 -8.81 -17.41
C ASN A 228 10.32 -7.55 -17.03
N GLY A 229 11.57 -7.41 -17.48
CA GLY A 229 12.24 -6.09 -17.55
C GLY A 229 11.67 -5.17 -18.65
N TRP A 230 10.93 -5.73 -19.61
CA TRP A 230 10.15 -4.98 -20.60
C TRP A 230 8.74 -4.71 -20.06
N VAL A 231 8.30 -3.46 -20.19
CA VAL A 231 7.04 -2.97 -19.59
C VAL A 231 5.81 -3.81 -19.95
N VAL A 232 5.75 -4.36 -21.17
CA VAL A 232 4.60 -5.17 -21.60
C VAL A 232 4.54 -6.48 -20.82
N GLN A 233 5.64 -7.22 -20.72
CA GLN A 233 5.66 -8.47 -19.98
C GLN A 233 5.61 -8.28 -18.46
N ALA A 234 6.13 -7.16 -17.94
CA ALA A 234 5.91 -6.78 -16.55
C ALA A 234 4.40 -6.62 -16.25
N LEU A 235 3.68 -5.88 -17.11
CA LEU A 235 2.24 -5.68 -17.01
C LEU A 235 1.47 -6.99 -17.17
N GLN A 236 1.84 -7.82 -18.15
CA GLN A 236 1.19 -9.12 -18.36
C GLN A 236 1.41 -10.07 -17.18
N ALA A 237 2.63 -10.16 -16.63
CA ALA A 237 2.93 -10.97 -15.46
C ALA A 237 2.14 -10.50 -14.23
N ALA A 238 2.06 -9.19 -14.01
CA ALA A 238 1.30 -8.61 -12.91
C ALA A 238 -0.21 -8.82 -13.06
N TRP A 239 -0.77 -8.62 -14.26
CA TRP A 239 -2.18 -8.87 -14.54
C TRP A 239 -2.52 -10.35 -14.41
N SER A 240 -1.67 -11.23 -14.95
CA SER A 240 -1.78 -12.68 -14.78
C SER A 240 -1.84 -13.06 -13.29
N ALA A 241 -0.95 -12.53 -12.46
CA ALA A 241 -0.93 -12.81 -11.02
C ALA A 241 -2.22 -12.34 -10.32
N ILE A 242 -2.77 -11.20 -10.75
CA ILE A 242 -4.04 -10.66 -10.26
C ILE A 242 -5.22 -11.57 -10.64
N SER A 243 -5.29 -11.98 -11.91
CA SER A 243 -6.39 -12.78 -12.47
C SER A 243 -6.43 -14.22 -11.93
N HIS A 244 -5.28 -14.76 -11.51
CA HIS A 244 -5.18 -16.12 -10.97
C HIS A 244 -5.18 -16.20 -9.43
N GLY A 245 -5.19 -15.06 -8.73
CA GLY A 245 -5.18 -15.00 -7.27
C GLY A 245 -6.51 -14.50 -6.68
N ASP A 246 -6.97 -15.14 -5.61
CA ASP A 246 -8.24 -14.82 -4.93
C ASP A 246 -8.07 -13.75 -3.83
N SER A 247 -6.87 -13.63 -3.28
CA SER A 247 -6.53 -12.69 -2.21
C SER A 247 -5.31 -11.83 -2.56
N LEU A 248 -5.18 -10.66 -1.92
CA LEU A 248 -4.02 -9.78 -2.12
C LEU A 248 -2.71 -10.54 -1.87
N VAL A 249 -2.66 -11.33 -0.80
CA VAL A 249 -1.51 -12.17 -0.44
C VAL A 249 -1.19 -13.15 -1.57
N GLN A 250 -2.18 -13.90 -2.05
CA GLN A 250 -1.97 -14.87 -3.13
C GLN A 250 -1.51 -14.21 -4.43
N ARG A 251 -2.08 -13.05 -4.77
CA ARG A 251 -1.70 -12.27 -5.97
C ARG A 251 -0.25 -11.81 -5.89
N LEU A 252 0.18 -11.29 -4.75
CA LEU A 252 1.59 -10.89 -4.53
C LEU A 252 2.53 -12.10 -4.56
N VAL A 253 2.14 -13.22 -3.95
CA VAL A 253 2.91 -14.47 -4.01
C VAL A 253 3.06 -14.96 -5.44
N LEU A 254 1.97 -14.95 -6.24
CA LEU A 254 2.01 -15.33 -7.66
C LEU A 254 2.89 -14.38 -8.49
N ALA A 255 2.85 -13.08 -8.19
CA ALA A 255 3.69 -12.08 -8.84
C ALA A 255 5.18 -12.35 -8.56
N VAL A 256 5.56 -12.60 -7.31
CA VAL A 256 6.96 -12.94 -6.95
C VAL A 256 7.42 -14.25 -7.59
N ARG A 257 6.50 -15.21 -7.80
CA ARG A 257 6.82 -16.49 -8.47
C ARG A 257 7.17 -16.34 -9.95
N CYS A 258 6.95 -15.19 -10.59
CA CYS A 258 7.25 -15.00 -12.01
C CYS A 258 8.75 -15.13 -12.34
N GLY A 259 9.63 -14.94 -11.36
CA GLY A 259 11.09 -14.91 -11.54
C GLY A 259 11.58 -13.65 -12.27
N ASN A 260 12.88 -13.53 -12.46
CA ASN A 260 13.57 -12.39 -13.06
C ASN A 260 13.26 -11.09 -12.28
N ASP A 261 12.44 -10.19 -12.82
CA ASP A 261 12.12 -8.88 -12.25
C ASP A 261 10.95 -8.95 -11.25
N THR A 262 11.19 -9.58 -10.10
CA THR A 262 10.12 -10.02 -9.17
C THR A 262 9.58 -8.92 -8.28
N ASP A 263 10.42 -8.01 -7.81
CA ASP A 263 10.01 -6.79 -7.09
C ASP A 263 9.14 -5.91 -7.97
N THR A 264 9.55 -5.63 -9.22
CA THR A 264 8.75 -4.79 -10.11
C THR A 264 7.39 -5.38 -10.41
N VAL A 265 7.32 -6.66 -10.78
CA VAL A 265 6.05 -7.32 -11.09
C VAL A 265 5.15 -7.35 -9.84
N ALA A 266 5.70 -7.60 -8.66
CA ALA A 266 4.95 -7.59 -7.41
C ALA A 266 4.50 -6.17 -7.00
N ALA A 267 5.31 -5.14 -7.22
CA ALA A 267 4.96 -3.75 -6.96
C ALA A 267 3.81 -3.27 -7.85
N ILE A 268 3.85 -3.61 -9.14
CA ILE A 268 2.81 -3.33 -10.14
C ILE A 268 1.51 -4.06 -9.76
N ALA A 269 1.60 -5.37 -9.47
CA ALA A 269 0.46 -6.18 -9.07
C ALA A 269 -0.17 -5.67 -7.76
N GLY A 270 0.67 -5.35 -6.78
CA GLY A 270 0.28 -4.80 -5.49
C GLY A 270 -0.48 -3.49 -5.62
N ALA A 271 -0.04 -2.59 -6.50
CA ALA A 271 -0.72 -1.31 -6.70
C ALA A 271 -2.19 -1.49 -7.13
N LEU A 272 -2.46 -2.38 -8.09
CA LEU A 272 -3.81 -2.59 -8.60
C LEU A 272 -4.66 -3.52 -7.68
N ALA A 273 -4.08 -4.60 -7.17
CA ALA A 273 -4.80 -5.48 -6.24
C ALA A 273 -5.15 -4.76 -4.93
N GLY A 274 -4.23 -3.97 -4.38
CA GLY A 274 -4.46 -3.13 -3.20
C GLY A 274 -5.48 -2.01 -3.45
N ALA A 275 -5.54 -1.47 -4.67
CA ALA A 275 -6.56 -0.51 -5.08
C ALA A 275 -7.98 -1.12 -5.06
N ALA A 276 -8.14 -2.41 -5.32
CA ALA A 276 -9.44 -3.08 -5.25
C ALA A 276 -9.79 -3.52 -3.80
N GLN A 277 -8.80 -4.08 -3.09
CA GLN A 277 -9.02 -4.79 -1.83
C GLN A 277 -8.82 -3.94 -0.56
N GLY A 278 -8.14 -2.79 -0.65
CA GLY A 278 -7.91 -1.91 0.49
C GLY A 278 -6.65 -2.23 1.30
N VAL A 279 -6.23 -1.28 2.14
CA VAL A 279 -5.08 -1.47 3.05
C VAL A 279 -5.41 -2.50 4.14
N THR A 280 -6.69 -2.68 4.46
CA THR A 280 -7.16 -3.77 5.35
C THR A 280 -6.82 -5.18 4.85
N ALA A 281 -6.54 -5.35 3.55
CA ALA A 281 -6.10 -6.63 2.99
C ALA A 281 -4.57 -6.85 3.07
N VAL A 282 -3.79 -5.83 3.47
CA VAL A 282 -2.32 -5.90 3.58
C VAL A 282 -1.94 -6.42 4.98
N PRO A 283 -1.35 -7.62 5.09
CA PRO A 283 -1.03 -8.22 6.39
C PRO A 283 -0.11 -7.35 7.23
N PHE A 284 -0.39 -7.25 8.54
CA PHE A 284 0.49 -6.58 9.51
C PHE A 284 1.94 -7.06 9.42
N ALA A 285 2.13 -8.38 9.38
CA ALA A 285 3.42 -9.05 9.32
C ALA A 285 4.30 -8.58 8.15
N TRP A 286 3.69 -8.05 7.07
CA TRP A 286 4.44 -7.49 5.96
C TRP A 286 4.62 -5.98 6.11
N ARG A 287 3.53 -5.24 6.33
CA ARG A 287 3.58 -3.78 6.32
C ARG A 287 4.37 -3.18 7.48
N ARG A 288 4.50 -3.86 8.61
CA ARG A 288 5.24 -3.34 9.78
C ARG A 288 6.74 -3.15 9.52
N HIS A 289 7.30 -3.93 8.60
CA HIS A 289 8.73 -3.89 8.29
C HIS A 289 9.08 -2.88 7.20
N LEU A 290 8.08 -2.30 6.53
CA LEU A 290 8.33 -1.42 5.40
C LEU A 290 9.10 -0.17 5.80
N HIS A 291 10.25 -0.01 5.18
CA HIS A 291 11.09 1.18 5.28
C HIS A 291 11.95 1.34 4.03
N GLY A 292 12.54 2.52 3.85
CA GLY A 292 13.47 2.77 2.74
C GLY A 292 13.56 4.24 2.38
N TRP A 293 14.16 4.54 1.23
CA TRP A 293 14.40 5.93 0.84
C TRP A 293 13.09 6.71 0.68
N ALA A 294 13.03 7.92 1.26
CA ALA A 294 11.90 8.83 1.12
C ALA A 294 12.26 10.26 0.69
N ALA A 295 13.44 10.72 1.08
CA ALA A 295 14.05 11.98 0.66
C ALA A 295 15.56 11.91 0.93
N ALA A 296 16.31 12.93 0.52
CA ALA A 296 17.68 13.11 0.99
C ALA A 296 17.73 13.02 2.52
N ASP A 297 18.59 12.14 3.04
CA ASP A 297 18.82 11.91 4.47
C ASP A 297 17.57 11.52 5.29
N ARG A 298 16.53 10.98 4.63
CA ARG A 298 15.30 10.52 5.30
C ARG A 298 14.89 9.13 4.85
N VAL A 299 14.76 8.24 5.84
CA VAL A 299 14.08 6.95 5.70
C VAL A 299 12.59 7.14 5.95
N GLY A 300 11.76 6.69 5.02
CA GLY A 300 10.31 6.60 5.19
C GLY A 300 9.90 5.27 5.79
N THR A 301 8.68 5.19 6.30
CA THR A 301 8.06 3.97 6.85
C THR A 301 6.66 3.77 6.29
N HIS A 302 6.01 2.63 6.58
CA HIS A 302 4.58 2.44 6.26
C HIS A 302 3.68 3.56 6.81
N ARG A 303 4.02 4.15 7.98
CA ARG A 303 3.26 5.28 8.55
C ARG A 303 3.32 6.51 7.65
N ASP A 304 4.49 6.80 7.07
CA ASP A 304 4.66 7.91 6.14
C ASP A 304 3.88 7.65 4.85
N LEU A 305 4.00 6.45 4.27
CA LEU A 305 3.28 6.06 3.07
C LEU A 305 1.76 6.18 3.26
N GLN A 306 1.23 5.69 4.38
CA GLN A 306 -0.20 5.80 4.70
C GLN A 306 -0.63 7.26 4.85
N ARG A 307 0.15 8.09 5.57
CA ARG A 307 -0.13 9.51 5.73
C ARG A 307 -0.15 10.24 4.38
N TRP A 308 0.84 10.01 3.54
CA TRP A 308 0.90 10.65 2.23
C TRP A 308 -0.19 10.17 1.29
N ALA A 309 -0.55 8.87 1.30
CA ALA A 309 -1.65 8.34 0.49
C ALA A 309 -2.99 8.99 0.86
N VAL A 310 -3.28 9.12 2.16
CA VAL A 310 -4.50 9.81 2.63
C VAL A 310 -4.53 11.26 2.17
N LEU A 311 -3.42 11.98 2.28
CA LEU A 311 -3.31 13.38 1.86
C LEU A 311 -3.43 13.51 0.33
N ALA A 312 -2.75 12.66 -0.44
CA ALA A 312 -2.79 12.62 -1.89
C ALA A 312 -4.23 12.41 -2.39
N ALA A 313 -4.94 11.41 -1.85
CA ALA A 313 -6.35 11.16 -2.16
C ALA A 313 -7.30 12.30 -1.72
N SER A 314 -6.82 13.20 -0.85
CA SER A 314 -7.57 14.37 -0.36
C SER A 314 -7.09 15.69 -0.97
N HIS A 315 -6.18 15.65 -1.96
CA HIS A 315 -5.51 16.81 -2.57
C HIS A 315 -4.78 17.70 -1.54
N GLY A 316 -4.01 17.07 -0.64
CA GLY A 316 -3.26 17.74 0.42
C GLY A 316 -4.10 18.31 1.56
N ARG A 317 -5.42 18.10 1.54
CA ARG A 317 -6.32 18.62 2.58
C ARG A 317 -6.41 17.68 3.76
N VAL A 318 -6.39 18.26 4.96
CA VAL A 318 -6.70 17.59 6.21
C VAL A 318 -8.20 17.63 6.49
N ASP A 319 -8.68 16.73 7.36
CA ASP A 319 -10.05 16.78 7.83
C ASP A 319 -10.29 17.88 8.89
N ARG A 320 -11.51 17.96 9.43
CA ARG A 320 -11.91 18.98 10.41
C ARG A 320 -11.10 18.97 11.70
N VAL A 321 -10.47 17.84 12.04
CA VAL A 321 -9.62 17.70 13.24
C VAL A 321 -8.13 17.72 12.89
N GLY A 322 -7.78 18.08 11.65
CA GLY A 322 -6.42 18.18 11.17
C GLY A 322 -5.78 16.85 10.77
N TRP A 323 -6.51 15.73 10.76
CA TRP A 323 -5.95 14.44 10.37
C TRP A 323 -5.67 14.38 8.85
N PRO A 324 -4.58 13.73 8.38
CA PRO A 324 -3.55 13.01 9.14
C PRO A 324 -2.33 13.85 9.55
N ALA A 325 -2.41 15.19 9.50
CA ALA A 325 -1.28 16.06 9.81
C ALA A 325 -1.24 16.56 11.26
N ALA A 326 -2.34 16.45 12.01
CA ALA A 326 -2.41 16.83 13.41
C ALA A 326 -1.38 16.05 14.22
N GLU A 327 -0.54 16.77 14.99
CA GLU A 327 0.47 16.16 15.84
C GLU A 327 -0.16 15.32 16.95
N ARG A 328 -1.26 15.81 17.54
CA ARG A 328 -2.00 15.20 18.65
C ARG A 328 -3.48 15.52 18.53
N PHE A 329 -4.33 14.61 18.97
CA PHE A 329 -5.75 14.89 19.17
C PHE A 329 -6.06 15.25 20.62
N PRO A 330 -7.01 16.16 20.86
CA PRO A 330 -7.45 16.48 22.22
C PRO A 330 -8.11 15.24 22.83
N VAL A 331 -7.68 14.89 24.04
CA VAL A 331 -8.19 13.77 24.83
C VAL A 331 -8.62 14.27 26.21
N GLY A 332 -9.59 13.59 26.83
CA GLY A 332 -10.05 13.91 28.17
C GLY A 332 -8.99 13.63 29.25
N ALA A 333 -9.25 14.14 30.46
CA ALA A 333 -8.35 13.91 31.60
C ALA A 333 -8.44 12.49 32.16
N ASP A 334 -9.54 11.78 31.93
CA ASP A 334 -9.72 10.39 32.34
C ASP A 334 -9.33 9.46 31.19
N ALA A 335 -8.48 8.48 31.49
CA ALA A 335 -8.05 7.46 30.54
C ALA A 335 -8.56 6.10 31.00
N THR A 336 -9.24 5.39 30.10
CA THR A 336 -9.63 3.99 30.28
C THR A 336 -8.44 3.13 29.93
N LEU A 337 -7.84 2.49 30.92
CA LEU A 337 -6.70 1.61 30.71
C LEU A 337 -6.78 0.41 31.67
N VAL A 338 -6.98 -0.78 31.11
CA VAL A 338 -7.13 -2.04 31.86
C VAL A 338 -6.33 -3.14 31.19
N GLN A 339 -5.94 -4.17 31.92
CA GLN A 339 -5.35 -5.37 31.30
C GLN A 339 -6.44 -6.23 30.66
N HIS A 340 -6.07 -6.94 29.60
CA HIS A 340 -6.93 -7.93 28.98
C HIS A 340 -7.19 -9.07 29.98
N PRO A 341 -8.44 -9.53 30.15
CA PRO A 341 -8.81 -10.49 31.20
C PRO A 341 -8.12 -11.85 31.13
N LEU A 342 -7.52 -12.17 29.97
CA LEU A 342 -6.91 -13.47 29.68
C LEU A 342 -5.43 -13.36 29.25
N ASP A 343 -4.87 -12.15 29.14
CA ASP A 343 -3.44 -11.93 28.90
C ASP A 343 -3.00 -10.62 29.57
N GLU A 344 -2.32 -10.73 30.71
CA GLU A 344 -1.88 -9.57 31.52
C GLU A 344 -0.90 -8.64 30.77
N ARG A 345 -0.31 -9.10 29.66
CA ARG A 345 0.63 -8.31 28.85
C ARG A 345 -0.05 -7.69 27.62
N VAL A 346 -1.36 -7.80 27.50
CA VAL A 346 -2.18 -7.04 26.56
C VAL A 346 -2.99 -6.02 27.36
N TRP A 347 -2.81 -4.75 27.06
CA TRP A 347 -3.55 -3.64 27.63
C TRP A 347 -4.67 -3.21 26.68
N LEU A 348 -5.82 -2.85 27.24
CA LEU A 348 -6.97 -2.33 26.53
C LEU A 348 -7.19 -0.89 26.97
N GLY A 349 -7.30 0.02 26.00
CA GLY A 349 -7.57 1.40 26.35
C GLY A 349 -8.22 2.27 25.29
N ASP A 350 -8.25 3.55 25.62
CA ASP A 350 -8.77 4.64 24.79
C ASP A 350 -7.65 5.50 24.20
N LEU A 351 -8.00 6.56 23.48
CA LEU A 351 -7.00 7.44 22.89
C LEU A 351 -6.19 8.22 23.96
N ALA A 352 -6.82 8.54 25.10
CA ALA A 352 -6.16 9.24 26.20
C ALA A 352 -5.04 8.39 26.83
N SER A 353 -5.17 7.07 26.77
CA SER A 353 -4.18 6.11 27.26
C SER A 353 -2.83 6.21 26.58
N LEU A 354 -2.77 6.68 25.32
CA LEU A 354 -1.49 6.92 24.62
C LEU A 354 -0.63 7.98 25.32
N ASP A 355 -1.24 8.92 26.05
CA ASP A 355 -0.52 9.95 26.77
C ASP A 355 -0.09 9.50 28.18
N ARG A 356 -0.55 8.31 28.61
CA ARG A 356 -0.28 7.68 29.91
C ARG A 356 0.11 6.21 29.77
N LEU A 357 0.86 5.89 28.71
CA LEU A 357 1.33 4.54 28.43
C LEU A 357 2.16 3.99 29.61
N PRO A 358 1.80 2.80 30.16
CA PRO A 358 2.64 2.09 31.12
C PRO A 358 4.04 1.86 30.54
N ARG A 359 5.07 1.87 31.39
CA ARG A 359 6.47 1.78 30.94
C ARG A 359 6.78 0.45 30.25
N GLU A 360 6.07 -0.58 30.63
CA GLU A 360 6.17 -1.93 30.11
C GLU A 360 5.58 -2.08 28.70
N VAL A 361 4.71 -1.16 28.25
CA VAL A 361 4.10 -1.21 26.91
C VAL A 361 5.11 -0.72 25.87
N ASP A 362 5.47 -1.61 24.95
CA ASP A 362 6.46 -1.38 23.90
C ASP A 362 5.93 -1.63 22.47
N ALA A 363 4.64 -1.97 22.33
CA ALA A 363 3.93 -2.06 21.06
C ALA A 363 2.47 -1.54 21.16
N VAL A 364 1.93 -1.04 20.04
CA VAL A 364 0.61 -0.39 19.99
C VAL A 364 -0.20 -0.85 18.77
N VAL A 365 -1.47 -1.18 19.00
CA VAL A 365 -2.48 -1.44 17.97
C VAL A 365 -3.57 -0.37 18.07
N SER A 366 -3.57 0.55 17.11
CA SER A 366 -4.49 1.68 17.04
C SER A 366 -5.63 1.39 16.08
N LEU A 367 -6.86 1.36 16.61
CA LEU A 367 -8.10 1.07 15.88
C LEU A 367 -8.87 2.35 15.47
N CYS A 368 -8.24 3.51 15.61
CA CYS A 368 -8.78 4.80 15.26
C CYS A 368 -7.68 5.71 14.69
N ARG A 369 -8.08 6.88 14.18
CA ARG A 369 -7.13 7.93 13.82
C ARG A 369 -6.34 8.31 15.07
N VAL A 370 -5.04 8.51 14.90
CA VAL A 370 -4.10 9.01 15.92
C VAL A 370 -3.35 10.22 15.39
N GLY A 371 -2.87 11.08 16.28
CA GLY A 371 -1.97 12.17 15.92
C GLY A 371 -0.58 11.66 15.50
N ALA A 372 0.11 12.42 14.65
CA ALA A 372 1.39 12.03 14.06
C ALA A 372 2.50 11.76 15.09
N ALA A 373 2.44 12.40 16.28
CA ALA A 373 3.39 12.24 17.38
C ALA A 373 2.75 11.70 18.67
N GLN A 374 1.54 11.14 18.57
CA GLN A 374 0.80 10.65 19.74
C GLN A 374 1.24 9.24 20.16
N VAL A 375 1.62 8.40 19.20
CA VAL A 375 2.13 7.04 19.45
C VAL A 375 3.66 7.06 19.55
N ARG A 376 4.19 6.68 20.73
CA ARG A 376 5.62 6.78 21.09
C ARG A 376 6.41 5.47 20.99
N VAL A 377 5.92 4.50 20.22
CA VAL A 377 6.67 3.27 19.89
C VAL A 377 7.25 3.37 18.47
N PRO A 378 8.30 2.61 18.13
CA PRO A 378 8.84 2.56 16.76
C PRO A 378 7.77 2.21 15.72
N ALA A 379 8.01 2.58 14.45
CA ALA A 379 7.05 2.30 13.38
C ALA A 379 6.70 0.81 13.31
N SER A 380 7.71 -0.06 13.38
CA SER A 380 7.59 -1.52 13.35
C SER A 380 6.74 -2.12 14.47
N GLU A 381 6.56 -1.40 15.57
CA GLU A 381 5.79 -1.84 16.74
C GLU A 381 4.42 -1.17 16.83
N HIS A 382 4.01 -0.46 15.77
CA HIS A 382 2.70 0.18 15.70
C HIS A 382 1.90 -0.29 14.50
N HIS A 383 0.77 -0.88 14.82
CA HIS A 383 -0.24 -1.28 13.88
C HIS A 383 -1.36 -0.24 13.83
N LEU A 384 -1.47 0.48 12.71
CA LEU A 384 -2.61 1.37 12.46
C LEU A 384 -3.67 0.60 11.65
N VAL A 385 -4.76 0.25 12.31
CA VAL A 385 -5.86 -0.55 11.75
C VAL A 385 -6.93 0.38 11.18
N TRP A 386 -7.30 0.14 9.92
CA TRP A 386 -8.41 0.83 9.29
C TRP A 386 -9.73 0.17 9.69
N LEU A 387 -10.20 0.47 10.90
CA LEU A 387 -11.46 -0.06 11.44
C LEU A 387 -12.40 1.09 11.82
N VAL A 388 -13.47 1.25 11.04
CA VAL A 388 -14.50 2.27 11.27
C VAL A 388 -15.63 1.71 12.11
N ASP A 389 -16.04 2.49 13.11
CA ASP A 389 -17.12 2.15 14.05
C ASP A 389 -18.52 2.42 13.47
N ALA A 390 -18.72 2.07 12.20
CA ALA A 390 -19.97 2.26 11.48
C ALA A 390 -20.19 1.09 10.52
N ASP A 391 -21.39 0.53 10.56
CA ASP A 391 -21.77 -0.57 9.68
C ASP A 391 -21.80 -0.12 8.21
N GLY A 392 -21.34 -0.98 7.31
CA GLY A 392 -21.21 -0.67 5.87
C GLY A 392 -20.05 0.26 5.48
N GLU A 393 -19.25 0.78 6.41
CA GLU A 393 -18.11 1.67 6.12
C GLU A 393 -16.74 0.96 6.06
N ASN A 394 -16.72 -0.36 6.21
CA ASN A 394 -15.52 -1.19 6.20
C ASN A 394 -15.55 -2.15 5.00
N ALA A 395 -14.44 -2.27 4.27
CA ALA A 395 -14.35 -3.16 3.12
C ALA A 395 -14.40 -4.65 3.52
N ASN A 396 -13.73 -5.02 4.61
CA ASN A 396 -13.65 -6.39 5.11
C ASN A 396 -13.51 -6.40 6.65
N VAL A 397 -14.62 -6.40 7.37
CA VAL A 397 -14.60 -6.38 8.85
C VAL A 397 -13.94 -7.63 9.42
N ASP A 398 -14.28 -8.81 8.90
CA ASP A 398 -13.79 -10.09 9.43
C ASP A 398 -12.27 -10.21 9.26
N GLY A 399 -11.76 -9.89 8.06
CA GLY A 399 -10.33 -9.85 7.80
C GLY A 399 -9.60 -8.78 8.62
N THR A 400 -10.21 -7.60 8.81
CA THR A 400 -9.61 -6.52 9.61
C THR A 400 -9.49 -6.89 11.09
N LEU A 401 -10.50 -7.54 11.67
CA LEU A 401 -10.43 -8.04 13.04
C LEU A 401 -9.41 -9.18 13.18
N ALA A 402 -9.34 -10.07 12.17
CA ALA A 402 -8.34 -11.13 12.14
C ALA A 402 -6.91 -10.57 12.06
N ASP A 403 -6.62 -9.61 11.17
CA ASP A 403 -5.29 -8.97 11.04
C ASP A 403 -4.89 -8.28 12.36
N ALA A 404 -5.82 -7.54 12.99
CA ALA A 404 -5.55 -6.89 14.28
C ALA A 404 -5.27 -7.89 15.41
N ALA A 405 -6.00 -9.01 15.46
CA ALA A 405 -5.77 -10.08 16.42
C ALA A 405 -4.45 -10.84 16.17
N ASP A 406 -4.16 -11.15 14.91
CA ASP A 406 -2.93 -11.80 14.47
C ASP A 406 -1.72 -10.89 14.77
N ALA A 407 -1.85 -9.56 14.61
CA ALA A 407 -0.83 -8.59 15.00
C ALA A 407 -0.55 -8.59 16.50
N ILE A 408 -1.59 -8.64 17.35
CA ILE A 408 -1.41 -8.77 18.80
C ILE A 408 -0.64 -10.06 19.11
N ALA A 409 -1.08 -11.19 18.56
CA ALA A 409 -0.44 -12.48 18.81
C ALA A 409 1.02 -12.52 18.34
N GLU A 410 1.34 -11.91 17.21
CA GLU A 410 2.70 -11.80 16.69
C GLU A 410 3.61 -11.00 17.62
N LEU A 411 3.19 -9.79 18.01
CA LEU A 411 3.92 -8.95 18.95
C LEU A 411 4.10 -9.66 20.31
N ARG A 412 3.07 -10.36 20.78
CA ARG A 412 3.14 -11.14 22.03
C ARG A 412 4.13 -12.30 21.95
N ARG A 413 4.21 -12.99 20.81
CA ARG A 413 5.19 -14.07 20.54
C ARG A 413 6.62 -13.55 20.53
N GLU A 414 6.82 -12.31 20.07
CA GLU A 414 8.10 -11.59 20.14
C GLU A 414 8.44 -11.08 21.55
N GLY A 415 7.57 -11.35 22.53
CA GLY A 415 7.80 -10.93 23.90
C GLY A 415 7.51 -9.45 24.16
N ARG A 416 6.69 -8.80 23.32
CA ARG A 416 6.22 -7.42 23.54
C ARG A 416 5.03 -7.35 24.49
N THR A 417 4.82 -6.20 25.10
CA THR A 417 3.61 -5.86 25.85
C THR A 417 2.81 -4.87 25.01
N VAL A 418 1.57 -5.22 24.68
CA VAL A 418 0.81 -4.57 23.60
C VAL A 418 -0.31 -3.73 24.18
N LEU A 419 -0.46 -2.48 23.75
CA LEU A 419 -1.69 -1.70 23.96
C LEU A 419 -2.59 -1.80 22.73
N VAL A 420 -3.84 -2.22 22.92
CA VAL A 420 -4.90 -2.16 21.92
C VAL A 420 -5.85 -1.05 22.30
N HIS A 421 -6.09 -0.09 21.40
CA HIS A 421 -6.95 1.04 21.73
C HIS A 421 -7.79 1.54 20.54
N CYS A 422 -8.92 2.17 20.87
CA CYS A 422 -9.73 2.96 19.96
C CYS A 422 -10.00 4.32 20.61
N PHE A 423 -10.97 5.10 20.11
CA PHE A 423 -11.20 6.45 20.66
C PHE A 423 -11.69 6.42 22.11
N GLU A 424 -12.65 5.54 22.44
CA GLU A 424 -13.35 5.50 23.76
C GLU A 424 -13.10 4.20 24.55
N ALA A 425 -12.26 3.30 24.06
CA ALA A 425 -12.15 1.93 24.56
C ALA A 425 -13.49 1.16 24.61
N ARG A 426 -14.48 1.55 23.82
CA ARG A 426 -15.86 1.06 23.95
C ARG A 426 -16.19 -0.10 23.02
N SER A 427 -16.04 0.16 21.72
CA SER A 427 -16.55 -0.73 20.68
C SER A 427 -15.45 -1.54 20.01
N ARG A 428 -14.62 -0.88 19.19
CA ARG A 428 -13.52 -1.52 18.44
C ARG A 428 -12.48 -2.20 19.33
N THR A 429 -12.04 -1.57 20.43
CA THR A 429 -11.10 -2.19 21.39
C THR A 429 -11.65 -3.50 21.92
N ALA A 430 -12.91 -3.50 22.37
CA ALA A 430 -13.55 -4.70 22.89
C ALA A 430 -13.71 -5.80 21.82
N ALA A 431 -14.07 -5.43 20.60
CA ALA A 431 -14.19 -6.38 19.50
C ALA A 431 -12.85 -7.05 19.18
N VAL A 432 -11.77 -6.27 19.00
CA VAL A 432 -10.44 -6.82 18.71
C VAL A 432 -9.89 -7.65 19.87
N ALA A 433 -10.09 -7.20 21.11
CA ALA A 433 -9.73 -7.97 22.30
C ALA A 433 -10.41 -9.35 22.34
N ALA A 434 -11.73 -9.39 22.09
CA ALA A 434 -12.46 -10.64 22.03
C ALA A 434 -12.02 -11.52 20.85
N THR A 435 -11.78 -10.94 19.66
CA THR A 435 -11.26 -11.67 18.50
C THR A 435 -9.87 -12.28 18.79
N TYR A 436 -8.99 -11.55 19.48
CA TYR A 436 -7.69 -12.06 19.92
C TYR A 436 -7.85 -13.27 20.86
N ALA A 437 -8.72 -13.17 21.86
CA ALA A 437 -8.99 -14.29 22.77
C ALA A 437 -9.56 -15.52 22.04
N VAL A 438 -10.45 -15.31 21.07
CA VAL A 438 -11.02 -16.39 20.26
C VAL A 438 -9.95 -17.10 19.45
N ARG A 439 -9.18 -16.33 18.67
CA ARG A 439 -8.24 -16.89 17.67
C ARG A 439 -6.93 -17.41 18.26
N HIS A 440 -6.45 -16.80 19.34
CA HIS A 440 -5.09 -17.05 19.82
C HIS A 440 -5.02 -17.58 21.26
N LEU A 441 -6.13 -17.51 22.01
CA LEU A 441 -6.21 -18.06 23.37
C LEU A 441 -7.20 -19.24 23.48
N GLY A 442 -7.83 -19.65 22.37
CA GLY A 442 -8.74 -20.81 22.32
C GLY A 442 -10.03 -20.63 23.14
N VAL A 443 -10.53 -19.40 23.23
CA VAL A 443 -11.70 -19.08 24.05
C VAL A 443 -12.95 -18.95 23.18
N GLU A 444 -14.04 -19.64 23.54
CA GLU A 444 -15.33 -19.50 22.85
C GLU A 444 -15.82 -18.05 22.78
N SER A 445 -16.40 -17.65 21.65
CA SER A 445 -16.68 -16.24 21.34
C SER A 445 -17.54 -15.52 22.37
N ASP A 446 -18.61 -16.17 22.86
CA ASP A 446 -19.49 -15.55 23.87
C ASP A 446 -18.79 -15.41 25.23
N ARG A 447 -17.90 -16.36 25.58
CA ARG A 447 -17.08 -16.28 26.80
C ARG A 447 -16.01 -15.20 26.68
N ALA A 448 -15.38 -15.05 25.52
CA ALA A 448 -14.43 -13.98 25.25
C ALA A 448 -15.08 -12.61 25.39
N LEU A 449 -16.24 -12.41 24.75
CA LEU A 449 -17.03 -11.17 24.86
C LEU A 449 -17.44 -10.88 26.30
N ALA A 450 -17.95 -11.86 27.04
CA ALA A 450 -18.33 -11.70 28.44
C ALA A 450 -17.12 -11.33 29.35
N SER A 451 -15.96 -11.94 29.11
CA SER A 451 -14.75 -11.67 29.89
C SER A 451 -14.25 -10.23 29.66
N VAL A 452 -14.25 -9.78 28.40
CA VAL A 452 -13.90 -8.39 28.06
C VAL A 452 -14.90 -7.41 28.65
N ALA A 453 -16.21 -7.72 28.58
CA ALA A 453 -17.26 -6.88 29.16
C ALA A 453 -17.13 -6.72 30.68
N ALA A 454 -16.68 -7.76 31.41
CA ALA A 454 -16.48 -7.71 32.85
C ALA A 454 -15.31 -6.79 33.28
N THR A 455 -14.35 -6.54 32.39
CA THR A 455 -13.12 -5.80 32.71
C THR A 455 -13.12 -4.38 32.13
N LEU A 456 -13.76 -4.17 30.98
CA LEU A 456 -13.72 -2.91 30.25
C LEU A 456 -14.89 -1.99 30.64
N PRO A 457 -14.66 -0.87 31.35
CA PRO A 457 -15.74 -0.05 31.93
C PRO A 457 -16.73 0.51 30.89
N ASN A 458 -16.22 0.87 29.72
CA ASN A 458 -17.00 1.47 28.64
C ASN A 458 -17.50 0.45 27.63
N TYR A 459 -17.55 -0.85 27.96
CA TYR A 459 -17.93 -1.90 27.02
C TYR A 459 -19.25 -1.61 26.29
N GLY A 460 -19.19 -1.59 24.97
CA GLY A 460 -20.37 -1.51 24.12
C GLY A 460 -20.04 -1.59 22.63
N PRO A 461 -19.58 -2.76 22.13
CA PRO A 461 -19.36 -2.99 20.71
C PRO A 461 -20.61 -2.82 19.86
N GLN A 462 -20.43 -2.26 18.68
CA GLN A 462 -21.46 -2.25 17.64
C GLN A 462 -21.84 -3.67 17.26
N ARG A 463 -23.12 -3.89 16.90
CA ARG A 463 -23.66 -5.23 16.59
C ARG A 463 -22.88 -5.95 15.50
N PHE A 464 -22.53 -5.26 14.42
CA PHE A 464 -21.78 -5.86 13.30
C PHE A 464 -20.39 -6.37 13.73
N LEU A 465 -19.76 -5.73 14.72
CA LEU A 465 -18.49 -6.18 15.30
C LEU A 465 -18.69 -7.41 16.20
N LEU A 466 -19.76 -7.45 17.00
CA LEU A 466 -20.10 -8.65 17.79
C LEU A 466 -20.32 -9.86 16.88
N ASP A 467 -21.07 -9.66 15.79
CA ASP A 467 -21.35 -10.71 14.83
C ASP A 467 -20.05 -11.18 14.11
N ALA A 468 -19.14 -10.25 13.81
CA ALA A 468 -17.81 -10.58 13.28
C ALA A 468 -16.92 -11.36 14.27
N VAL A 469 -16.91 -10.99 15.56
CA VAL A 469 -16.20 -11.76 16.60
C VAL A 469 -16.70 -13.20 16.66
N ARG A 470 -18.02 -13.42 16.58
CA ARG A 470 -18.60 -14.77 16.57
C ARG A 470 -18.22 -15.59 15.33
N ARG A 471 -18.08 -14.94 14.17
CA ARG A 471 -17.58 -15.60 12.95
C ARG A 471 -16.08 -15.91 13.02
N ALA A 472 -15.29 -15.16 13.80
CA ALA A 472 -13.85 -15.41 13.91
C ALA A 472 -13.49 -16.80 14.46
N ALA A 473 -14.41 -17.42 15.22
CA ALA A 473 -14.26 -18.78 15.77
C ALA A 473 -14.34 -19.89 14.70
N THR A 474 -14.99 -19.63 13.55
CA THR A 474 -15.23 -20.67 12.52
C THR A 474 -14.18 -20.69 11.41
N ALA A 475 -13.31 -19.67 11.34
CA ALA A 475 -12.35 -19.50 10.26
C ALA A 475 -11.09 -20.41 10.38
N GLU A 476 -10.80 -20.97 11.55
CA GLU A 476 -9.68 -21.93 11.73
C GLU A 476 -9.87 -23.25 10.99
N SER A 477 -11.09 -23.58 10.53
CA SER A 477 -11.37 -24.81 9.79
C SER A 477 -11.15 -24.71 8.26
N ARG A 478 -10.61 -23.59 7.73
CA ARG A 478 -10.47 -23.37 6.27
C ARG A 478 -9.14 -22.73 5.81
N ARG A 479 -8.03 -22.91 6.55
CA ARG A 479 -6.69 -22.60 6.02
C ARG A 479 -6.04 -23.83 5.43
#